data_AF-A0A6I5CR47-F1
#
_entry.id   AF-A0A6I5CR47-F1
#
_cell.length_a   1.000
_cell.length_b   1.000
_cell.length_c   1.000
_cell.angle_alpha   90.00
_cell.angle_beta   90.00
_cell.angle_gamma   90.00
#
_symmetry.space_group_name_H-M   'P 1'
#
loop_
_entity.id
_entity.type
_entity.pdbx_description
1 polymer ?
#
loop_
_entity_poly.entity_id
_entity_poly.type
_entity_poly.pdbx_seq_one_letter_code
_entity_poly.pdbx_strand_id
1 'polypeptide(L)'
;MNHDTPLSPRPLSHLAEAHHRVLTTAQLRAHGVSAAETSAQCRPGGPWQQFLPGVYLLHPGPPSGEERLRAVLAYATRGPVPRRRDGVPAQPTAREP
;
A
#
# COMPACT_ATOMS: atom_id res chain seq x y z
N MET A 1 24.61 14.72 -34.82
CA MET A 1 23.46 13.83 -35.11
C MET A 1 22.54 13.88 -33.90
N ASN A 2 21.46 14.67 -34.01
CA ASN A 2 20.51 14.92 -32.94
C ASN A 2 19.67 13.66 -32.69
N HIS A 3 19.66 13.19 -31.45
CA HIS A 3 18.76 12.12 -31.02
C HIS A 3 17.49 12.77 -30.46
N ASP A 4 16.68 13.33 -31.35
CA ASP A 4 15.31 13.74 -31.06
C ASP A 4 14.48 12.48 -30.81
N THR A 5 14.60 11.91 -29.61
CA THR A 5 13.68 10.85 -29.16
C THR A 5 12.31 11.51 -29.06
N PRO A 6 11.32 11.17 -29.91
CA PRO A 6 10.00 11.73 -29.73
C PRO A 6 9.44 11.12 -28.45
N LEU A 7 9.48 11.89 -27.36
CA LEU A 7 8.68 11.64 -26.18
C LEU A 7 7.23 11.78 -26.64
N SER A 8 6.65 10.71 -27.21
CA SER A 8 5.21 10.62 -27.42
C SER A 8 4.58 10.96 -26.08
N PRO A 9 3.78 12.03 -25.98
CA PRO A 9 3.19 12.45 -24.73
C PRO A 9 2.19 11.37 -24.33
N ARG A 10 2.66 10.38 -23.58
CA ARG A 10 1.78 9.41 -22.95
C ARG A 10 0.85 10.24 -22.06
N PRO A 11 -0.47 10.16 -22.28
CA PRO A 11 -1.39 10.94 -21.48
C PRO A 11 -1.15 10.60 -20.01
N LEU A 12 -1.05 11.65 -19.17
CA LEU A 12 -0.82 11.52 -17.73
C LEU A 12 -1.92 10.69 -17.03
N SER A 13 -3.03 10.41 -17.73
CA SER A 13 -4.07 9.46 -17.38
C SER A 13 -3.51 8.08 -16.97
N HIS A 14 -2.43 7.61 -17.60
CA HIS A 14 -1.81 6.34 -17.21
C HIS A 14 -1.28 6.37 -15.78
N LEU A 15 -0.75 7.54 -15.35
CA LEU A 15 -0.37 7.74 -13.94
C LEU A 15 -1.64 7.65 -13.10
N ALA A 16 -2.69 8.43 -13.36
CA ALA A 16 -3.92 8.38 -12.57
C ALA A 16 -4.53 6.97 -12.45
N GLU A 17 -4.55 6.18 -13.53
CA GLU A 17 -4.96 4.78 -13.47
C GLU A 17 -4.08 3.94 -12.55
N ALA A 18 -2.75 4.13 -12.60
CA ALA A 18 -1.82 3.47 -11.69
C ALA A 18 -2.00 3.94 -10.23
N HIS A 19 -2.41 5.20 -9.99
CA HIS A 19 -2.77 5.67 -8.64
C HIS A 19 -4.00 4.93 -8.11
N HIS A 20 -4.96 4.59 -8.99
CA HIS A 20 -6.23 3.96 -8.59
C HIS A 20 -6.11 2.44 -8.41
N ARG A 21 -5.02 1.82 -8.87
CA ARG A 21 -4.78 0.37 -8.77
C ARG A 21 -4.18 -0.06 -7.45
N VAL A 22 -3.63 0.85 -6.65
CA VAL A 22 -3.02 0.57 -5.34
C VAL A 22 -3.81 1.27 -4.24
N LEU A 23 -4.42 0.50 -3.33
CA LEU A 23 -5.19 1.06 -2.21
C LEU A 23 -4.73 0.50 -0.86
N THR A 24 -4.72 1.37 0.15
CA THR A 24 -4.52 0.98 1.55
C THR A 24 -5.81 0.46 2.18
N THR A 25 -5.71 -0.29 3.28
CA THR A 25 -6.88 -0.69 4.07
C THR A 25 -7.75 0.50 4.49
N ALA A 26 -7.13 1.65 4.80
CA ALA A 26 -7.86 2.85 5.20
C ALA A 26 -8.67 3.43 4.02
N GLN A 27 -8.08 3.47 2.82
CA GLN A 27 -8.79 3.88 1.61
C GLN A 27 -9.92 2.90 1.26
N LEU A 28 -9.66 1.59 1.29
CA LEU A 28 -10.71 0.58 1.06
C LEU A 28 -11.90 0.77 2.00
N ARG A 29 -11.64 0.99 3.30
CA ARG A 29 -12.70 1.29 4.28
C ARG A 29 -13.43 2.59 3.99
N ALA A 30 -12.72 3.65 3.57
CA ALA A 30 -13.35 4.91 3.17
C ALA A 30 -14.24 4.73 1.93
N HIS A 31 -13.91 3.78 1.06
CA HIS A 31 -14.75 3.36 -0.07
C HIS A 31 -15.86 2.37 0.33
N GLY A 32 -16.04 2.07 1.62
CA GLY A 32 -17.07 1.15 2.11
C GLY A 32 -16.71 -0.33 2.01
N VAL A 33 -15.51 -0.67 1.56
CA VAL A 33 -15.04 -2.06 1.45
C VAL A 33 -14.57 -2.54 2.82
N SER A 34 -15.25 -3.55 3.37
CA SER A 34 -14.92 -4.15 4.64
C SER A 34 -13.65 -5.01 4.55
N ALA A 35 -13.08 -5.35 5.71
CA ALA A 35 -11.94 -6.27 5.77
C ALA A 35 -12.31 -7.68 5.26
N ALA A 36 -13.54 -8.14 5.52
CA ALA A 36 -14.02 -9.43 5.05
C ALA A 36 -14.13 -9.47 3.51
N GLU A 37 -14.68 -8.41 2.90
CA GLU A 37 -14.74 -8.28 1.45
C GLU A 37 -13.33 -8.20 0.84
N THR A 38 -12.43 -7.42 1.45
CA THR A 38 -11.03 -7.35 1.02
C THR A 38 -10.38 -8.74 1.04
N SER A 39 -10.55 -9.51 2.12
CA SER A 39 -10.04 -10.88 2.21
C SER A 39 -10.68 -11.84 1.22
N ALA A 40 -11.96 -11.66 0.90
CA ALA A 40 -12.64 -12.46 -0.13
C ALA A 40 -12.08 -12.17 -1.53
N GLN A 41 -11.83 -10.89 -1.85
CA GLN A 41 -11.25 -10.49 -3.13
C GLN A 41 -9.77 -10.87 -3.28
N CYS A 42 -9.03 -10.95 -2.17
CA CYS A 42 -7.63 -11.39 -2.14
C CYS A 42 -7.42 -12.90 -2.09
N ARG A 43 -8.47 -13.70 -2.28
CA ARG A 43 -8.35 -15.16 -2.33
C ARG A 43 -7.41 -15.60 -3.47
N PRO A 44 -6.79 -16.80 -3.38
CA PRO A 44 -5.98 -17.34 -4.47
C PRO A 44 -6.77 -17.37 -5.78
N GLY A 45 -6.27 -16.72 -6.83
CA GLY A 45 -6.98 -16.57 -8.11
C GLY A 45 -8.06 -15.48 -8.13
N GLY A 46 -8.19 -14.71 -7.04
CA GLY A 46 -9.07 -13.56 -6.95
C GLY A 46 -8.58 -12.37 -7.77
N PRO A 47 -9.46 -11.37 -7.99
CA PRO A 47 -9.14 -10.21 -8.80
C PRO A 47 -8.12 -9.29 -8.12
N TRP A 48 -7.93 -9.41 -6.80
CA TRP A 48 -7.02 -8.54 -6.04
C TRP A 48 -5.91 -9.35 -5.40
N GLN A 49 -4.79 -8.69 -5.14
CA GLN A 49 -3.66 -9.30 -4.43
C GLN A 49 -3.15 -8.39 -3.32
N GLN A 50 -2.76 -9.00 -2.20
CA GLN A 50 -2.12 -8.26 -1.12
C GLN A 50 -0.62 -8.16 -1.40
N PHE A 51 -0.12 -6.94 -1.63
CA PHE A 51 1.29 -6.70 -1.93
C PHE A 51 2.13 -6.44 -0.67
N LEU A 52 1.60 -5.65 0.27
CA LEU A 52 2.21 -5.39 1.58
C LEU A 52 1.14 -5.46 2.68
N PRO A 53 1.51 -5.54 3.97
CA PRO A 53 0.54 -5.54 5.06
C PRO A 53 -0.36 -4.29 5.05
N GLY A 54 -1.61 -4.47 4.65
CA GLY A 54 -2.59 -3.38 4.53
C GLY A 54 -2.48 -2.52 3.28
N VAL A 55 -1.76 -2.99 2.25
CA VAL A 55 -1.74 -2.39 0.91
C VAL A 55 -2.09 -3.46 -0.12
N TYR A 56 -3.06 -3.15 -0.96
CA TYR A 56 -3.70 -4.06 -1.90
C TYR A 56 -3.62 -3.52 -3.32
N LEU A 57 -3.47 -4.45 -4.26
CA LEU A 57 -3.52 -4.18 -5.70
C LEU A 57 -4.86 -4.70 -6.23
N LEU A 58 -5.59 -3.84 -6.94
CA LEU A 58 -6.94 -4.12 -7.42
C LEU A 58 -6.95 -4.84 -8.78
N HIS A 59 -5.90 -5.58 -9.09
CA HIS A 59 -5.80 -6.36 -10.31
C HIS A 59 -4.99 -7.64 -10.05
N PRO A 60 -5.26 -8.71 -10.82
CA PRO A 60 -4.42 -9.89 -10.80
C PRO A 60 -3.13 -9.65 -11.59
N GLY A 61 -2.09 -10.43 -11.28
CA GLY A 61 -0.85 -10.49 -12.06
C GLY A 61 0.33 -9.69 -11.46
N PRO A 62 1.51 -9.77 -12.10
CA PRO A 62 2.74 -9.21 -11.55
C PRO A 62 2.65 -7.68 -11.48
N PRO A 63 2.94 -7.06 -10.32
CA PRO A 63 2.93 -5.60 -10.21
C PRO A 63 4.08 -4.99 -11.01
N SER A 64 3.76 -3.92 -11.74
CA SER A 64 4.72 -3.08 -12.43
C SER A 64 5.65 -2.36 -11.44
N GLY A 65 6.80 -1.90 -11.91
CA GLY A 65 7.76 -1.16 -11.07
C GLY A 65 7.15 0.08 -10.41
N GLU A 66 6.24 0.76 -11.11
CA GLU A 66 5.54 1.93 -10.58
C GLU A 66 4.55 1.57 -9.47
N GLU A 67 3.74 0.52 -9.67
CA GLU A 67 2.81 0.04 -8.64
C GLU A 67 3.55 -0.40 -7.38
N ARG A 68 4.72 -1.04 -7.53
CA ARG A 68 5.59 -1.40 -6.40
C ARG A 68 6.06 -0.15 -5.66
N LEU A 69 6.56 0.85 -6.38
CA LEU A 69 7.02 2.11 -5.77
C LEU A 69 5.89 2.79 -5.00
N ARG A 70 4.71 2.91 -5.60
CA ARG A 70 3.52 3.49 -4.96
C ARG A 70 3.09 2.71 -3.73
N ALA A 71 3.06 1.39 -3.81
CA ALA A 71 2.68 0.55 -2.69
C ALA A 71 3.65 0.69 -1.52
N VAL A 72 4.96 0.78 -1.80
CA VAL A 72 6.00 1.03 -0.80
C VAL A 72 5.83 2.40 -0.16
N LEU A 73 5.60 3.46 -0.96
CA LEU A 73 5.36 4.80 -0.44
C LEU A 73 4.11 4.85 0.42
N ALA A 74 2.99 4.28 -0.05
CA ALA A 74 1.74 4.22 0.71
C ALA A 74 1.91 3.44 2.03
N TYR A 75 2.68 2.36 2.01
CA TYR A 75 3.01 1.59 3.20
C TYR A 75 3.88 2.40 4.19
N ALA A 76 4.89 3.12 3.70
CA ALA A 76 5.79 3.94 4.52
C ALA A 76 5.07 5.15 5.15
N THR A 77 4.19 5.82 4.40
CA THR A 77 3.44 6.99 4.87
C THR A 77 2.33 6.64 5.86
N ARG A 78 1.87 5.38 5.91
CA ARG A 78 0.87 4.92 6.90
C ARG A 78 1.34 5.07 8.35
N GLY A 79 2.64 5.34 8.56
CA GLY A 79 3.27 5.30 9.88
C GLY A 79 3.31 3.87 10.41
N PRO A 80 4.03 3.62 11.52
CA PRO A 80 3.94 2.32 12.17
C PRO A 80 2.46 2.07 12.48
N VAL A 81 1.91 0.94 11.99
CA VAL A 81 0.78 0.33 12.68
C VAL A 81 1.20 0.31 14.14
N PRO A 82 0.38 0.79 15.09
CA PRO A 82 0.67 0.56 16.49
C PRO A 82 0.73 -0.96 16.65
N ARG A 83 1.94 -1.51 16.59
CA ARG A 83 2.26 -2.76 17.25
C ARG A 83 1.71 -2.53 18.64
N ARG A 84 0.85 -3.43 19.13
CA ARG A 84 0.53 -3.43 20.56
C ARG A 84 1.87 -3.19 21.23
N ARG A 85 2.01 -2.06 21.92
CA ARG A 85 3.22 -1.80 22.69
C ARG A 85 3.18 -2.91 23.72
N ASP A 86 3.81 -4.05 23.43
CA ASP A 86 4.15 -5.04 24.43
C ASP A 86 4.82 -4.22 25.52
N GLY A 87 4.09 -4.13 26.64
CA GLY A 87 4.21 -3.05 27.60
C GLY A 87 5.68 -2.86 27.92
N VAL A 88 6.18 -1.64 27.72
CA VAL A 88 7.49 -1.26 28.26
C VAL A 88 7.38 -1.56 29.75
N PRO A 89 8.12 -2.54 30.29
CA PRO A 89 8.05 -2.81 31.72
C PRO A 89 8.48 -1.53 32.42
N ALA A 90 7.66 -1.06 33.36
CA ALA A 90 7.99 0.11 34.16
C ALA A 90 9.36 -0.14 34.80
N GLN A 91 10.36 0.64 34.39
CA GLN A 91 11.65 0.58 35.08
C GLN A 91 11.38 0.94 36.54
N PRO A 92 11.83 0.12 37.49
CA PRO A 92 11.76 0.50 38.89
C PRO A 92 12.57 1.79 39.02
N THR A 93 11.87 2.89 39.32
CA THR A 93 12.54 4.10 39.76
C THR A 93 13.33 3.68 40.99
N ALA A 94 14.66 3.78 40.92
CA ALA A 94 15.50 3.65 42.08
C ALA A 94 15.01 4.71 43.08
N ARG A 95 14.21 4.25 44.04
CA ARG A 95 13.79 5.05 45.17
C ARG A 95 14.96 4.92 46.15
N GLU A 96 15.91 5.83 45.99
CA GLU A 96 16.86 6.24 47.04
C GLU A 96 16.07 6.64 48.31
N PRO A 97 16.67 6.61 49.53
CA PRO A 97 18.10 6.53 49.87
C PRO A 97 18.52 5.26 50.65
#